data_AF-A0A7V2JYR8-F1
#
_entry.id   AF-A0A7V2JYR8-F1
#
_cell.length_a   1.000
_cell.length_b   1.000
_cell.length_c   1.000
_cell.angle_alpha   90.00
_cell.angle_beta   90.00
_cell.angle_gamma   90.00
#
_symmetry.space_group_name_H-M   'P 1'
#
loop_
_entity.id
_entity.type
_entity.pdbx_description
1 polymer ?
#
loop_
_entity_poly.entity_id
_entity_poly.type
_entity_poly.pdbx_seq_one_letter_code
_entity_poly.pdbx_strand_id
1 'polypeptide(L)' 'MIDLTVNEKQLERTAQRARERGIIAPTFAQMKDPNKIPQKVKDGLKDVGLWDLHPLNLFRITWK' A
#
# COMPACT_ATOMS: atom_id res chain seq x y z
N MET A 1 -12.65 14.75 -21.98
CA MET A 1 -11.34 14.95 -21.31
C MET A 1 -11.58 14.81 -19.83
N ILE A 2 -10.82 13.98 -19.11
CA ILE A 2 -11.00 13.77 -17.66
C ILE A 2 -10.25 14.89 -16.92
N ASP A 3 -10.90 15.51 -15.93
CA ASP A 3 -10.25 16.48 -15.04
C ASP A 3 -9.32 15.75 -14.05
N LEU A 4 -8.04 16.10 -14.08
CA LEU A 4 -6.98 15.50 -13.26
C LEU A 4 -6.53 16.43 -12.13
N THR A 5 -7.28 17.51 -11.86
CA THR A 5 -6.97 18.45 -10.77
C THR A 5 -6.95 17.73 -9.43
N VAL A 6 -5.85 17.88 -8.69
CA VAL A 6 -5.68 17.24 -7.37
C VAL A 6 -6.52 17.97 -6.33
N ASN A 7 -7.39 17.24 -5.63
CA ASN A 7 -8.11 17.75 -4.47
C ASN A 7 -7.31 17.51 -3.18
N GLU A 8 -6.49 18.49 -2.81
CA GLU A 8 -5.59 18.43 -1.63
C GLU A 8 -6.33 18.09 -0.33
N LYS A 9 -7.50 18.69 -0.08
CA LYS A 9 -8.28 18.44 1.14
C LYS A 9 -8.75 16.98 1.24
N GLN A 10 -9.17 16.40 0.11
CA GLN A 10 -9.57 15.01 0.05
C GLN A 10 -8.37 14.07 0.18
N LEU A 11 -7.24 14.42 -0.44
CA LEU A 11 -6.00 13.67 -0.34
C LEU A 11 -5.53 13.58 1.13
N GLU A 12 -5.46 14.72 1.83
CA GLU A 12 -5.04 14.79 3.23
C GLU A 12 -5.95 13.95 4.14
N ARG A 13 -7.27 14.10 4.01
CA ARG A 13 -8.25 13.30 4.77
C ARG A 13 -8.11 11.79 4.50
N THR A 14 -7.78 11.41 3.28
CA THR A 14 -7.58 9.99 2.90
C THR A 14 -6.27 9.45 3.48
N ALA A 15 -5.20 10.23 3.38
CA ALA A 15 -3.90 9.88 3.95
C ALA A 15 -3.96 9.72 5.48
N GLN A 16 -4.68 10.61 6.17
CA GLN A 16 -4.91 10.51 7.61
C GLN A 16 -5.61 9.20 7.97
N ARG A 17 -6.73 8.88 7.31
CA ARG A 17 -7.49 7.64 7.56
C ARG A 17 -6.68 6.38 7.30
N ALA A 18 -5.84 6.40 6.25
CA ALA A 18 -4.93 5.30 5.96
C ALA A 18 -3.94 5.10 7.12
N ARG A 19 -3.36 6.19 7.63
CA ARG A 19 -2.45 6.15 8.78
C ARG A 19 -3.11 5.64 10.05
N GLU A 20 -4.32 6.12 10.38
CA GLU A 20 -5.10 5.67 11.55
C GLU A 20 -5.41 4.17 11.51
N ARG A 21 -5.57 3.60 10.31
CA ARG A 21 -5.84 2.16 10.10
C ARG A 21 -4.59 1.32 9.87
N GLY A 22 -3.39 1.91 9.97
CA GLY A 22 -2.13 1.20 9.71
C GLY A 22 -1.97 0.73 8.26
N ILE A 23 -2.65 1.37 7.31
CA ILE A 23 -2.55 1.05 5.88
C ILE A 23 -1.27 1.66 5.33
N ILE A 24 -0.38 0.79 4.83
CA ILE A 24 0.87 1.19 4.17
C ILE A 24 0.76 0.73 2.71
N ALA A 25 0.85 1.68 1.78
CA ALA A 25 0.85 1.38 0.36
C ALA A 25 2.28 1.08 -0.15
N PRO A 26 2.46 0.10 -1.05
CA PRO A 26 3.73 -0.08 -1.74
C PRO A 26 4.00 1.11 -2.67
N THR A 27 5.26 1.49 -2.78
CA THR A 27 5.70 2.45 -3.82
C THR A 27 5.75 1.77 -5.18
N PHE A 28 5.68 2.54 -6.26
CA PHE A 28 5.84 1.97 -7.62
C PHE A 28 7.16 1.21 -7.81
N ALA A 29 8.24 1.69 -7.19
CA ALA A 29 9.52 1.00 -7.23
C ALA A 29 9.47 -0.39 -6.57
N GLN A 30 8.72 -0.55 -5.48
CA GLN A 30 8.49 -1.81 -4.80
C GLN A 30 7.53 -2.73 -5.57
N MET A 31 6.50 -2.17 -6.22
CA MET A 31 5.60 -2.95 -7.06
C MET A 31 6.31 -3.52 -8.29
N LYS A 32 7.23 -2.75 -8.89
CA LYS A 32 8.09 -3.20 -10.00
C LYS A 32 9.16 -4.19 -9.55
N ASP A 33 9.70 -4.03 -8.35
CA ASP A 33 10.73 -4.90 -7.78
C ASP A 33 10.41 -5.23 -6.30
N PRO A 34 9.77 -6.39 -6.04
CA PRO A 34 9.42 -6.83 -4.68
C PRO A 34 10.62 -6.97 -3.73
N ASN A 35 11.85 -7.02 -4.25
CA ASN A 35 13.04 -7.09 -3.40
C ASN A 35 13.26 -5.81 -2.60
N LYS A 36 12.79 -4.66 -3.12
CA LYS A 36 12.87 -3.34 -2.45
C LYS A 36 11.88 -3.17 -1.31
N ILE A 37 11.00 -4.15 -1.07
CA ILE A 37 10.09 -4.14 0.07
C ILE A 37 10.91 -4.33 1.37
N PRO A 38 10.73 -3.49 2.41
CA PRO A 38 11.43 -3.64 3.67
C PRO A 38 11.20 -5.00 4.33
N GLN A 39 12.23 -5.54 4.99
CA GLN A 39 12.15 -6.87 5.60
C GLN A 39 11.02 -7.00 6.62
N LYS A 40 10.79 -5.94 7.43
CA LYS A 40 9.67 -5.88 8.40
C LYS A 40 8.30 -6.16 7.77
N VAL A 41 8.07 -5.68 6.54
CA VAL A 41 6.81 -5.92 5.81
C VAL A 41 6.74 -7.37 5.33
N LYS A 42 7.86 -7.91 4.81
CA LYS A 42 7.95 -9.31 4.36
C LYS A 42 7.74 -10.29 5.52
N ASP A 43 8.24 -9.96 6.70
CA ASP A 43 8.05 -10.78 7.89
C ASP A 43 6.58 -10.75 8.34
N GLY A 44 5.96 -9.57 8.41
CA GLY A 44 4.54 -9.46 8.75
C GLY A 44 3.60 -10.15 7.74
N LEU A 45 4.01 -10.31 6.49
CA LEU A 45 3.26 -11.07 5.48
C LEU A 45 3.22 -12.58 5.76
N LYS A 46 4.14 -13.13 6.57
CA LYS A 46 4.15 -14.56 6.94
C LYS A 46 2.98 -14.91 7.86
N ASP A 47 2.57 -13.96 8.68
CA ASP A 47 1.49 -14.11 9.66
C ASP A 47 0.11 -13.73 9.08
N VAL A 48 0.08 -13.21 7.85
CA VAL A 48 -1.13 -12.75 7.15
C VAL A 48 -1.50 -13.72 6.04
N GLY A 49 -2.69 -14.29 6.14
CA GLY A 49 -3.28 -15.17 5.15
C GLY A 49 -3.52 -14.46 3.82
N LEU A 50 -3.47 -15.23 2.73
CA LEU A 50 -3.69 -14.72 1.37
C LEU A 50 -5.09 -14.12 1.19
N TRP A 51 -6.08 -14.68 1.89
CA TRP A 51 -7.49 -14.28 1.83
C TRP A 51 -7.89 -13.32 2.95
N ASP A 52 -6.96 -12.96 3.82
CA ASP A 52 -7.25 -12.07 4.93
C ASP A 52 -7.45 -10.63 4.45
N LEU A 53 -8.43 -9.96 5.04
CA LEU A 53 -8.65 -8.53 4.83
C LEU A 53 -7.62 -7.72 5.64
N HIS A 54 -6.37 -7.74 5.18
CA HIS A 54 -5.25 -7.10 5.86
C HIS A 54 -4.46 -6.16 4.91
N PRO A 55 -4.09 -4.93 5.34
CA PRO A 55 -3.41 -3.97 4.49
C PRO A 55 -2.07 -4.45 3.91
N LEU A 56 -1.36 -5.32 4.62
CA LEU A 56 -0.08 -5.86 4.13
C LEU A 56 -0.23 -6.64 2.82
N ASN A 57 -1.42 -7.21 2.55
CA ASN A 57 -1.66 -7.92 1.28
C ASN A 57 -1.51 -7.02 0.04
N LEU A 58 -1.57 -5.68 0.19
CA LEU A 58 -1.23 -4.75 -0.90
C LEU A 58 0.19 -4.97 -1.45
N PHE A 59 1.14 -5.38 -0.62
CA PHE A 59 2.52 -5.67 -1.04
C PHE A 59 2.66 -6.98 -1.84
N ARG A 60 1.61 -7.80 -1.93
CA ARG A 60 1.58 -8.99 -2.82
C ARG A 60 1.22 -8.63 -4.26
N ILE A 61 0.64 -7.45 -4.50
CA ILE A 61 0.31 -6.96 -5.84
C ILE A 61 1.59 -6.41 -6.48
N THR A 62 2.06 -7.06 -7.55
CA THR A 62 3.32 -6.73 -8.23
C THR A 62 3.11 -6.63 -9.74
N TRP A 63 3.98 -5.86 -10.40
CA TRP A 63 4.04 -5.72 -11.87
C TRP A 63 5.25 -6.44 -12.48
N LYS A 64 5.92 -7.29 -11.71
CA LYS A 64 6.96 -8.19 -12.22
C LYS A 64 6.36 -9.20 -13.20
#